data_AF-A0A520CUW0-F1
#
_entry.id   AF-A0A520CUW0-F1
#
_cell.length_a   1.000
_cell.length_b   1.000
_cell.length_c   1.000
_cell.angle_alpha   90.00
_cell.angle_beta   90.00
_cell.angle_gamma   90.00
#
_symmetry.space_group_name_H-M   'P 1'
#
loop_
_entity.id
_entity.type
_entity.pdbx_description
1 polymer ?
#
loop_
_entity_poly.entity_id
_entity_poly.type
_entity_poly.pdbx_seq_one_letter_code
_entity_poly.pdbx_strand_id
1 'polypeptide(L)'
;MIYANKKVASKPNLAAQTAKIIANVRELEQKNLIRLETDIIFLYPQIWKDKIAAINWINCLHHYYCLKKHLKSTQPLYFKNIETEELMGSIINKKPKVLIFNEYKASHGKC
;
A
#
# COMPACT_ATOMS: atom_id res chain seq x y z
N MET A 1 28.27 -2.90 -40.54
CA MET A 1 28.54 -2.61 -39.11
C MET A 1 27.69 -1.40 -38.71
N ILE A 2 26.78 -1.57 -37.75
CA ILE A 2 26.31 -0.64 -36.69
C ILE A 2 24.97 -1.21 -36.15
N TYR A 3 25.14 -1.89 -35.01
CA TYR A 3 24.27 -2.27 -33.91
C TYR A 3 22.74 -2.14 -33.97
N ALA A 4 22.10 -3.29 -33.78
CA ALA A 4 20.73 -3.44 -33.30
C ALA A 4 20.57 -3.06 -31.81
N ASN A 5 19.32 -2.71 -31.48
CA ASN A 5 18.70 -2.77 -30.15
C ASN A 5 19.21 -1.83 -29.05
N LYS A 6 18.85 -0.54 -29.16
CA LYS A 6 18.42 0.16 -27.94
C LYS A 6 17.01 -0.34 -27.60
N LYS A 7 16.92 -1.35 -26.73
CA LYS A 7 15.72 -1.53 -25.89
C LYS A 7 15.56 -0.22 -25.11
N VAL A 8 14.76 0.69 -25.63
CA VAL A 8 14.26 1.81 -24.86
C VAL A 8 13.40 1.17 -23.79
N ALA A 9 13.97 0.95 -22.61
CA ALA A 9 13.20 0.65 -21.42
C ALA A 9 12.24 1.81 -21.26
N SER A 10 11.04 1.64 -21.82
CA SER A 10 9.99 2.65 -21.79
C SER A 10 9.77 2.94 -20.32
N LYS A 11 10.14 4.15 -19.90
CA LYS A 11 9.89 4.62 -18.54
C LYS A 11 8.45 4.23 -18.22
N PRO A 12 8.19 3.57 -17.07
CA PRO A 12 6.84 3.14 -16.75
C PRO A 12 5.89 4.31 -16.95
N ASN A 13 4.93 4.17 -17.86
CA ASN A 13 3.95 5.21 -18.12
C ASN A 13 3.14 5.37 -16.83
N LEU A 14 3.37 6.47 -16.11
CA LEU A 14 2.77 6.75 -14.82
C LEU A 14 1.24 6.62 -14.91
N ALA A 15 0.65 7.09 -16.01
CA ALA A 15 -0.79 6.96 -16.26
C ALA A 15 -1.26 5.49 -16.33
N ALA A 16 -0.48 4.62 -16.97
CA ALA A 16 -0.79 3.19 -17.06
C ALA A 16 -0.65 2.49 -15.70
N GLN A 17 0.36 2.86 -14.90
CA GLN A 17 0.51 2.34 -13.53
C GLN A 17 -0.64 2.80 -12.63
N THR A 18 -1.00 4.08 -12.68
CA THR A 18 -2.13 4.64 -11.93
C THR A 18 -3.45 3.96 -12.32
N ALA A 19 -3.69 3.75 -13.62
CA ALA A 19 -4.88 3.03 -14.10
C ALA A 19 -4.93 1.59 -13.55
N LYS A 20 -3.80 0.88 -13.54
CA LYS A 20 -3.69 -0.47 -12.98
C LYS A 20 -3.95 -0.50 -11.47
N ILE A 21 -3.42 0.46 -10.72
CA ILE A 21 -3.68 0.60 -9.29
C ILE A 21 -5.18 0.82 -9.04
N ILE A 22 -5.82 1.73 -9.77
CA ILE A 22 -7.26 2.00 -9.65
C ILE A 22 -8.09 0.75 -9.96
N ALA A 23 -7.77 0.03 -11.04
CA ALA A 23 -8.48 -1.20 -11.42
C ALA A 23 -8.36 -2.27 -10.33
N ASN A 24 -7.15 -2.51 -9.83
CA ASN A 24 -6.90 -3.50 -8.78
C ASN A 24 -7.64 -3.16 -7.48
N VAL A 25 -7.60 -1.90 -7.04
CA VAL A 25 -8.29 -1.45 -5.82
C VAL A 25 -9.80 -1.64 -5.95
N ARG A 26 -10.38 -1.29 -7.11
CA ARG A 26 -11.82 -1.51 -7.37
C ARG A 26 -12.20 -2.97 -7.37
N GLU A 27 -11.38 -3.84 -7.97
CA GLU A 27 -11.65 -5.28 -7.98
C GLU A 27 -11.61 -5.87 -6.57
N LEU A 28 -10.64 -5.45 -5.74
CA LEU A 28 -10.54 -5.89 -4.34
C LEU A 28 -11.72 -5.41 -3.50
N GLU A 29 -12.18 -4.17 -3.71
CA GLU A 29 -13.37 -3.62 -3.05
C GLU A 29 -14.63 -4.39 -3.46
N GLN A 30 -14.81 -4.67 -4.76
CA GLN A 30 -15.94 -5.47 -5.28
C GLN A 30 -15.95 -6.90 -4.73
N LYS A 31 -14.78 -7.49 -4.49
CA LYS A 31 -14.62 -8.81 -3.88
C LYS A 31 -14.76 -8.78 -2.35
N ASN A 32 -15.04 -7.63 -1.74
CA ASN A 32 -15.06 -7.42 -0.28
C ASN A 32 -13.75 -7.82 0.43
N LEU A 33 -12.62 -7.76 -0.28
CA LEU A 33 -11.29 -8.06 0.28
C LEU A 33 -10.68 -6.85 0.99
N ILE A 34 -11.13 -5.66 0.62
CA ILE A 34 -10.79 -4.39 1.27
C ILE A 34 -12.05 -3.56 1.47
N ARG A 35 -12.08 -2.76 2.53
CA ARG A 35 -13.11 -1.76 2.80
C ARG A 35 -12.47 -0.38 2.82
N LEU A 36 -13.01 0.54 2.02
CA LEU A 36 -12.49 1.89 1.90
C LEU A 36 -13.41 2.86 2.66
N GLU A 37 -12.88 3.54 3.67
CA GLU A 37 -13.58 4.64 4.36
C GLU A 37 -12.95 6.00 4.02
N THR A 38 -13.18 7.02 4.86
CA THR A 38 -12.70 8.39 4.62
C THR A 38 -11.18 8.50 4.77
N ASP A 39 -10.65 8.02 5.89
CA ASP A 39 -9.22 8.07 6.25
C ASP A 39 -8.69 6.72 6.75
N ILE A 40 -9.51 5.67 6.64
CA ILE A 40 -9.19 4.32 7.11
C ILE A 40 -9.45 3.32 5.97
N ILE A 41 -8.53 2.38 5.81
CA ILE A 41 -8.68 1.23 4.93
C ILE A 41 -8.64 -0.03 5.77
N PHE A 42 -9.67 -0.85 5.66
CA PHE A 42 -9.68 -2.18 6.26
C PHE A 42 -9.26 -3.22 5.22
N LEU A 43 -8.35 -4.10 5.58
CA LEU A 43 -7.85 -5.15 4.69
C LEU A 43 -7.34 -6.34 5.51
N TYR A 44 -7.24 -7.51 4.88
CA TYR A 44 -6.68 -8.69 5.55
C TYR A 44 -5.14 -8.65 5.60
N PRO A 45 -4.50 -8.95 6.75
CA PRO A 45 -3.03 -8.99 6.89
C PRO A 45 -2.34 -9.93 5.92
N GLN A 46 -3.00 -11.01 5.49
CA GLN A 46 -2.49 -11.94 4.48
C GLN A 46 -2.21 -11.31 3.11
N ILE A 47 -2.76 -10.13 2.80
CA ILE A 47 -2.42 -9.37 1.58
C ILE A 47 -1.00 -8.80 1.69
N TRP A 48 -0.55 -8.49 2.90
CA TRP A 48 0.80 -8.01 3.18
C TRP A 48 1.71 -9.22 3.40
N LYS A 49 2.34 -9.68 2.32
CA LYS A 49 3.26 -10.81 2.35
C LYS A 49 4.51 -10.54 3.21
N ASP A 50 5.05 -9.34 3.11
CA ASP A 50 6.26 -8.91 3.77
C ASP A 50 6.25 -7.38 3.95
N LYS A 51 7.20 -6.86 4.74
CA LYS A 51 7.29 -5.42 5.05
C LYS A 51 7.43 -4.55 3.81
N ILE A 52 8.17 -4.99 2.79
CA ILE A 52 8.37 -4.22 1.55
C ILE A 52 7.08 -4.20 0.74
N ALA A 53 6.43 -5.36 0.60
CA ALA A 53 5.12 -5.47 -0.04
C ALA A 53 4.08 -4.58 0.65
N ALA A 54 4.04 -4.54 1.99
CA ALA A 54 3.15 -3.68 2.74
C ALA A 54 3.41 -2.18 2.50
N ILE A 55 4.68 -1.76 2.48
CA ILE A 55 5.03 -0.37 2.16
C ILE A 55 4.55 -0.01 0.74
N ASN A 56 4.72 -0.91 -0.23
CA ASN A 56 4.22 -0.70 -1.59
C ASN A 56 2.69 -0.59 -1.62
N TRP A 57 1.98 -1.46 -0.90
CA TRP A 57 0.53 -1.37 -0.75
C TRP A 57 0.08 -0.03 -0.16
N ILE A 58 0.71 0.40 0.94
CA ILE A 58 0.42 1.67 1.59
C ILE A 58 0.59 2.85 0.62
N ASN A 59 1.70 2.88 -0.12
CA ASN A 59 1.96 3.94 -1.09
C ASN A 59 0.95 3.93 -2.25
N CYS A 60 0.64 2.76 -2.80
CA CYS A 60 -0.34 2.61 -3.87
C CYS A 60 -1.74 3.07 -3.45
N LEU A 61 -2.18 2.65 -2.25
CA LEU A 61 -3.49 3.02 -1.72
C LEU A 61 -3.56 4.50 -1.34
N HIS A 62 -2.50 5.06 -0.77
CA HIS A 62 -2.42 6.50 -0.52
C HIS A 62 -2.51 7.31 -1.81
N HIS A 63 -1.82 6.88 -2.87
CA HIS A 63 -1.92 7.51 -4.19
C HIS A 63 -3.34 7.43 -4.76
N TYR A 64 -4.00 6.28 -4.61
CA TYR A 64 -5.41 6.12 -4.97
C TYR A 64 -6.31 7.11 -4.22
N TYR A 65 -6.14 7.28 -2.91
CA TYR A 65 -6.91 8.22 -2.09
C TYR A 65 -6.66 9.68 -2.50
N CYS A 66 -5.42 10.05 -2.78
CA CYS A 66 -5.08 11.38 -3.27
C CYS A 66 -5.80 11.70 -4.60
N LEU A 67 -5.88 10.72 -5.50
CA LEU A 67 -6.46 10.91 -6.83
C LEU A 67 -7.99 10.79 -6.88
N LYS A 68 -8.57 9.85 -6.13
CA LYS A 68 -10.01 9.50 -6.23
C LYS A 68 -10.86 10.02 -5.08
N LYS A 69 -10.28 10.17 -3.89
CA LYS A 69 -10.98 10.66 -2.70
C LYS A 69 -10.57 12.11 -2.35
N HIS A 70 -9.73 12.73 -3.18
CA HIS A 70 -9.17 14.07 -2.96
C HIS A 70 -8.51 14.25 -1.59
N LEU A 71 -8.00 13.16 -1.01
CA LEU A 71 -7.27 13.19 0.25
C LEU A 71 -6.00 14.04 0.06
N LYS A 72 -5.72 14.96 0.98
CA LYS A 72 -4.48 15.73 0.92
C LYS A 72 -3.33 14.77 1.17
N SER A 73 -2.26 14.88 0.38
CA SER A 73 -1.09 14.00 0.55
C SER A 73 -0.38 14.13 1.91
N THR A 74 -0.70 15.16 2.69
CA THR A 74 -0.21 15.36 4.06
C THR A 74 -1.12 14.75 5.12
N GLN A 75 -2.37 14.44 4.77
CA GLN A 75 -3.33 13.83 5.69
C GLN A 75 -2.92 12.39 6.01
N PRO A 76 -3.24 11.95 7.24
CA PRO A 76 -3.03 10.57 7.63
C PRO A 76 -4.00 9.66 6.86
N LEU A 77 -3.50 8.47 6.50
CA LEU A 77 -4.32 7.35 6.04
C LEU A 77 -3.92 6.12 6.85
N TYR A 78 -4.90 5.51 7.51
CA TYR A 78 -4.70 4.38 8.41
C TYR A 78 -5.10 3.07 7.74
N PHE A 79 -4.43 2.00 8.11
CA PHE A 79 -4.67 0.65 7.61
C PHE A 79 -4.97 -0.24 8.80
N LYS A 80 -6.14 -0.86 8.80
CA LYS A 80 -6.62 -1.72 9.88
C LYS A 80 -6.94 -3.12 9.38
N ASN A 81 -6.91 -4.09 10.29
CA ASN A 81 -7.43 -5.42 10.01
C ASN A 81 -8.95 -5.35 9.87
N ILE A 82 -9.50 -5.96 8.84
CA ILE A 82 -10.96 -5.99 8.62
C ILE A 82 -11.71 -6.84 9.65
N GLU A 83 -11.06 -7.81 10.29
CA GLU A 83 -11.68 -8.67 11.30
C GLU A 83 -11.47 -8.17 12.73
N THR A 84 -10.23 -7.79 13.06
CA THR A 84 -9.87 -7.40 14.44
C THR A 84 -9.87 -5.89 14.68
N GLU A 85 -10.04 -5.09 13.62
CA GLU A 85 -9.90 -3.63 13.63
C GLU A 85 -8.54 -3.11 14.14
N GLU A 86 -7.57 -4.00 14.33
CA GLU A 86 -6.23 -3.65 14.83
C GLU A 86 -5.49 -2.79 13.82
N LEU A 87 -4.76 -1.80 14.32
CA LEU A 87 -3.97 -0.92 13.48
C LEU A 87 -2.75 -1.66 12.92
N MET A 88 -2.77 -1.88 11.61
CA MET A 88 -1.73 -2.61 10.91
C MET A 88 -0.65 -1.70 10.34
N GLY A 89 -1.01 -0.49 9.95
CA GLY A 89 -0.09 0.47 9.35
C GLY A 89 -0.72 1.84 9.16
N SER A 90 0.10 2.79 8.73
CA SER A 90 -0.32 4.16 8.50
C SER A 90 0.61 4.85 7.53
N ILE A 91 0.13 5.87 6.84
CA ILE A 91 0.97 6.83 6.13
C ILE A 91 0.58 8.23 6.56
N ILE A 92 1.58 8.98 7.01
CA ILE A 92 1.41 10.36 7.48
C ILE A 92 2.49 11.17 6.81
N ASN A 93 2.12 12.28 6.15
CA ASN A 93 3.08 13.14 5.46
C ASN A 93 4.00 12.36 4.49
N LYS A 94 3.40 11.46 3.68
CA LYS A 94 4.09 10.56 2.73
C LYS A 94 5.11 9.58 3.36
N LYS A 95 5.09 9.40 4.68
CA LYS A 95 5.97 8.44 5.38
C LYS A 95 5.18 7.19 5.76
N PRO A 96 5.32 6.07 5.01
CA PRO A 96 4.64 4.82 5.33
C PRO A 96 5.25 4.16 6.58
N LYS A 97 4.40 3.63 7.44
CA LYS A 97 4.75 2.87 8.64
C LYS A 97 3.93 1.58 8.65
N VAL A 98 4.62 0.45 8.86
CA VAL A 98 4.00 -0.88 8.98
C VAL A 98 4.21 -1.37 10.41
N LEU A 99 3.15 -1.87 11.05
CA LEU A 99 3.13 -2.27 12.45
C LEU A 99 2.99 -3.80 12.63
N ILE A 100 2.45 -4.52 11.64
CA ILE A 100 2.19 -5.97 11.77
C ILE A 100 3.42 -6.87 11.69
N PHE A 101 4.51 -6.42 11.06
CA PHE A 101 5.77 -7.17 10.98
C PHE A 101 6.70 -6.85 12.13
N ASN A 102 6.16 -6.45 13.28
CA ASN A 102 6.97 -6.32 14.47
C ASN A 102 7.34 -7.73 14.93
N GLU A 103 8.37 -8.30 14.29
CA GLU A 103 9.01 -9.52 14.74
C GLU A 103 9.38 -9.36 16.22
N TYR A 104 8.95 -10.34 17.00
CA TYR A 104 9.46 -10.60 18.33
C TYR A 104 11.00 -10.55 18.33
N LYS A 105 11.56 -9.44 18.83
CA LYS A 105 12.84 -9.46 19.56
C LYS A 105 12.67 -8.76 20.90
N ALA A 106 11.84 -9.40 21.75
CA ALA A 106 11.92 -9.26 23.20
C ALA A 106 12.04 -10.67 23.84
N SER A 107 12.88 -11.51 23.25
CA SER A 107 13.46 -12.68 23.92
C SER A 107 14.96 -12.61 23.70
N HIS A 108 15.66 -11.84 24.53
CA HIS A 108 17.02 -12.11 25.02
C HIS A 108 17.54 -10.88 25.80
N GLY A 109 17.59 -11.03 27.11
CA GLY A 109 18.16 -10.08 28.07
C GLY A 109 17.81 -10.55 29.49
N LYS A 110 18.15 -11.80 29.80
CA LYS A 110 19.21 -12.17 30.77
C LYS A 110 18.77 -11.91 32.22
N CYS A 111 18.36 -13.00 32.87
CA CYS A 111 18.67 -13.22 34.27
C CYS A 111 20.19 -13.13 34.49
#